data_AF-A0AAN1URU3-F1
#
_entry.id   AF-A0AAN1URU3-F1
#
_cell.length_a   1.000
_cell.length_b   1.000
_cell.length_c   1.000
_cell.angle_alpha   90.00
_cell.angle_beta   90.00
_cell.angle_gamma   90.00
#
_symmetry.space_group_name_H-M   'P 1'
#
loop_
_entity.id
_entity.type
_entity.pdbx_description
1 polymer ?
#
loop_
_entity_poly.entity_id
_entity_poly.type
_entity_poly.pdbx_seq_one_letter_code
_entity_poly.pdbx_strand_id
1 'polypeptide(L)'
;MQVFSEVPARDGELDALRLRLADVEFPAPFALVLTEERLELRKLDEPKLGAVYVDFVEGAVAHRRKFGGGRGQSIAKAVGLKAGATPTVVDATAGLGRDAFVLASLGCKVTLIERSPVVAALLQDGLARAAQDPEIGPWVSERMLLLQGPAVDNLLALPERPEVIYLDPMFPHKQKSALVKKEMRVFQSLVGPDLDADALLPAALKMAEKRVVVKRPDYAGWLNEQKPSMAIETKSNRFDVYVMAALAAS
;
A
#
# COMPACT_ATOMS: atom_id res chain seq x y z
N MET A 1 8.09 -19.33 7.70
CA MET A 1 6.94 -18.72 8.42
C MET A 1 5.91 -19.81 8.69
N GLN A 2 5.21 -19.80 9.83
CA GLN A 2 4.08 -20.72 10.08
C GLN A 2 2.83 -20.21 9.35
N VAL A 3 2.04 -21.09 8.73
CA VAL A 3 0.79 -20.72 8.04
C VAL A 3 -0.30 -21.73 8.37
N PHE A 4 -1.30 -21.32 9.14
CA PHE A 4 -2.33 -22.23 9.65
C PHE A 4 -3.67 -21.52 9.88
N SER A 5 -4.74 -22.31 9.89
CA SER A 5 -6.08 -21.84 10.26
C SER A 5 -6.40 -22.22 11.70
N GLU A 6 -6.95 -21.29 12.48
CA GLU A 6 -7.60 -21.56 13.77
C GLU A 6 -9.00 -22.17 13.56
N VAL A 7 -9.50 -22.16 12.32
CA VAL A 7 -10.76 -22.78 11.90
C VAL A 7 -10.43 -24.00 11.03
N PRO A 8 -10.46 -25.24 11.57
CA PRO A 8 -10.01 -26.43 10.83
C PRO A 8 -10.70 -26.62 9.47
N ALA A 9 -11.99 -26.28 9.38
CA ALA A 9 -12.77 -26.38 8.14
C ALA A 9 -12.28 -25.44 7.02
N ARG A 10 -11.55 -24.38 7.36
CA ARG A 10 -11.02 -23.37 6.43
C ARG A 10 -9.54 -23.54 6.12
N ASP A 11 -8.89 -24.59 6.64
CA ASP A 11 -7.45 -24.76 6.49
C ASP A 11 -7.00 -24.89 5.03
N GLY A 12 -7.83 -25.49 4.18
CA GLY A 12 -7.58 -25.59 2.74
C GLY A 12 -7.54 -24.24 2.00
N GLU A 13 -8.11 -23.17 2.56
CA GLU A 13 -7.98 -21.81 2.00
C GLU A 13 -6.52 -21.33 1.97
N LEU A 14 -5.66 -21.92 2.80
CA LEU A 14 -4.26 -21.53 2.95
C LEU A 14 -3.31 -22.33 2.06
N ASP A 15 -3.77 -23.34 1.31
CA ASP A 15 -2.87 -24.24 0.56
C ASP A 15 -2.08 -23.51 -0.52
N ALA A 16 -2.75 -22.66 -1.30
CA ALA A 16 -2.10 -21.83 -2.32
C ALA A 16 -1.07 -20.86 -1.69
N LEU A 17 -1.37 -20.38 -0.49
CA LEU A 17 -0.50 -19.46 0.25
C LEU A 17 0.72 -20.20 0.82
N ARG A 18 0.53 -21.39 1.39
CA ARG A 18 1.62 -22.27 1.84
C ARG A 18 2.57 -22.60 0.71
N LEU A 19 2.04 -22.99 -0.45
CA LEU A 19 2.85 -23.30 -1.63
C LEU A 19 3.69 -22.09 -2.06
N ARG A 20 3.08 -20.91 -2.11
CA ARG A 20 3.76 -19.67 -2.53
C ARG A 20 4.84 -19.23 -1.54
N LEU A 21 4.71 -19.59 -0.28
CA LEU A 21 5.59 -19.18 0.82
C LEU A 21 6.61 -20.25 1.21
N ALA A 22 6.57 -21.43 0.60
CA ALA A 22 7.40 -22.57 0.96
C ALA A 22 8.90 -22.25 0.87
N ASP A 23 9.29 -21.49 -0.17
CA ASP A 23 10.69 -21.15 -0.46
C ASP A 23 11.06 -19.72 -0.04
N VAL A 24 10.23 -19.06 0.78
CA VAL A 24 10.49 -17.69 1.25
C VAL A 24 11.13 -17.73 2.63
N GLU A 25 12.35 -17.22 2.73
CA GLU A 25 13.03 -17.02 4.01
C GLU A 25 12.54 -15.74 4.70
N PHE A 26 12.38 -15.81 6.02
CA PHE A 26 11.96 -14.68 6.84
C PHE A 26 12.96 -14.43 7.96
N PRO A 27 13.29 -13.17 8.27
CA PRO A 27 14.34 -12.83 9.23
C PRO A 27 13.90 -12.97 10.70
N ALA A 28 12.63 -13.32 10.94
CA ALA A 28 12.06 -13.53 12.27
C ALA A 28 10.97 -14.61 12.22
N PRO A 29 10.62 -15.24 13.37
CA PRO A 29 9.56 -16.23 13.41
C PRO A 29 8.19 -15.55 13.32
N PHE A 30 7.59 -15.62 12.14
CA PHE A 30 6.22 -15.17 11.90
C PHE A 30 5.23 -16.33 11.84
N ALA A 31 3.97 -16.03 12.16
CA ALA A 31 2.82 -16.84 11.81
C ALA A 31 1.81 -16.01 11.03
N LEU A 32 1.30 -16.56 9.94
CA LEU A 32 0.15 -16.06 9.23
C LEU A 32 -1.05 -16.95 9.57
N VAL A 33 -2.03 -16.37 10.26
CA VAL A 33 -3.10 -17.10 10.92
C VAL A 33 -4.44 -16.69 10.33
N LEU A 34 -5.20 -17.67 9.84
CA LEU A 34 -6.59 -17.47 9.47
C LEU A 34 -7.47 -17.72 10.70
N THR A 35 -8.07 -16.66 11.22
CA THR A 35 -9.03 -16.73 12.31
C THR A 35 -10.45 -16.90 11.75
N GLU A 36 -11.46 -16.97 12.62
CA GLU A 36 -12.86 -16.91 12.20
C GLU A 36 -13.17 -15.63 11.42
N GLU A 37 -12.52 -14.52 11.78
CA GLU A 37 -12.82 -13.19 11.26
C GLU A 37 -11.96 -12.79 10.06
N ARG A 38 -10.69 -13.19 10.02
CA ARG A 38 -9.70 -12.59 9.10
C ARG A 38 -8.38 -13.35 9.02
N LEU A 39 -7.59 -12.99 8.01
CA LEU A 39 -6.17 -13.31 7.96
C LEU A 39 -5.34 -12.26 8.73
N GLU A 40 -4.46 -12.71 9.62
CA GLU A 40 -3.58 -11.81 10.39
C GLU A 40 -2.16 -12.35 10.57
N LEU A 41 -1.20 -11.44 10.65
CA LEU A 41 0.22 -11.71 10.84
C LEU A 41 0.61 -11.51 12.30
N ARG A 42 1.28 -12.50 12.89
CA ARG A 42 1.79 -12.50 14.26
C ARG A 42 3.30 -12.68 14.26
N LYS A 43 4.00 -11.89 15.08
CA LYS A 43 5.44 -12.03 15.34
C LYS A 43 5.64 -12.85 16.61
N LEU A 44 6.08 -14.10 16.47
CA LEU A 44 6.01 -15.12 17.53
C LEU A 44 7.00 -14.88 18.68
N ASP A 45 8.15 -14.26 18.40
CA ASP A 45 9.15 -13.88 19.38
C ASP A 45 8.82 -12.55 20.10
N GLU A 46 7.77 -11.83 19.67
CA GLU A 46 7.31 -10.58 20.30
C GLU A 46 5.78 -10.48 20.41
N PRO A 47 5.11 -11.38 21.16
CA PRO A 47 3.65 -11.48 21.20
C PRO A 47 2.94 -10.21 21.70
N LYS A 48 3.62 -9.38 22.51
CA LYS A 48 3.09 -8.10 23.01
C LYS A 48 2.87 -7.03 21.92
N LEU A 49 3.42 -7.24 20.71
CA LEU A 49 3.17 -6.38 19.55
C LEU A 49 1.75 -6.55 19.00
N GLY A 50 1.10 -7.69 19.28
CA GLY A 50 -0.21 -8.03 18.73
C GLY A 50 -0.15 -8.48 17.27
N ALA A 51 -1.33 -8.68 16.68
CA ALA A 51 -1.48 -9.10 15.30
C ALA A 51 -1.57 -7.88 14.36
N VAL A 52 -1.12 -8.07 13.11
CA VAL A 52 -1.25 -7.09 12.03
C VAL A 52 -2.18 -7.66 10.96
N TYR A 53 -3.20 -6.90 10.61
CA TYR A 53 -4.17 -7.24 9.57
C TYR A 53 -4.61 -5.96 8.86
N VAL A 54 -5.22 -6.11 7.69
CA VAL A 54 -5.76 -4.98 6.92
C VAL A 54 -7.23 -4.81 7.26
N ASP A 55 -7.64 -3.61 7.70
CA ASP A 55 -9.04 -3.30 7.94
C ASP A 55 -9.38 -1.93 7.38
N PHE A 56 -10.37 -1.92 6.49
CA PHE A 56 -10.86 -0.75 5.78
C PHE A 56 -12.22 -0.26 6.30
N VAL A 57 -12.91 -1.08 7.10
CA VAL A 57 -14.26 -0.82 7.59
C VAL A 57 -14.22 -0.04 8.90
N GLU A 58 -13.28 -0.40 9.79
CA GLU A 58 -13.16 0.19 11.11
C GLU A 58 -11.80 0.85 11.39
N GLY A 59 -11.61 1.29 12.63
CA GLY A 59 -10.34 1.75 13.16
C GLY A 59 -9.77 3.01 12.48
N ALA A 60 -8.44 3.04 12.39
CA ALA A 60 -7.71 4.22 11.94
C ALA A 60 -8.01 4.59 10.47
N VAL A 61 -8.29 3.60 9.63
CA VAL A 61 -8.56 3.82 8.20
C VAL A 61 -9.96 4.42 8.01
N ALA A 62 -10.97 3.88 8.68
CA ALA A 62 -12.32 4.46 8.68
C ALA A 62 -12.35 5.88 9.27
N HIS A 63 -11.62 6.10 10.37
CA HIS A 63 -11.47 7.45 10.95
C HIS A 63 -10.81 8.42 9.95
N ARG A 64 -9.74 8.00 9.26
CA ARG A 64 -9.07 8.84 8.25
C ARG A 64 -9.97 9.11 7.04
N ARG A 65 -10.80 8.15 6.62
CA ARG A 65 -11.82 8.35 5.57
C ARG A 65 -12.80 9.47 5.97
N LYS A 66 -13.36 9.40 7.18
CA LYS A 66 -14.40 10.32 7.65
C LYS A 66 -13.87 11.70 8.09
N PHE A 67 -12.70 11.74 8.73
CA PHE A 67 -12.18 12.94 9.41
C PHE A 67 -10.77 13.37 8.96
N GLY A 68 -10.14 12.65 8.01
CA GLY A 68 -8.79 12.95 7.56
C GLY A 68 -8.65 14.20 6.69
N GLY A 69 -9.76 14.90 6.39
CA GLY A 69 -9.76 16.12 5.58
C GLY A 69 -10.07 15.90 4.09
N GLY A 70 -10.45 14.68 3.69
CA GLY A 70 -10.92 14.36 2.34
C GLY A 70 -9.93 14.78 1.25
N ARG A 71 -10.41 15.50 0.22
CA ARG A 71 -9.58 16.07 -0.87
C ARG A 71 -8.60 17.15 -0.40
N GLY A 72 -8.72 17.61 0.85
CA GLY A 72 -7.77 18.52 1.49
C GLY A 72 -6.49 17.83 1.98
N GLN A 73 -6.44 16.50 2.03
CA GLN A 73 -5.24 15.74 2.41
C GLN A 73 -4.08 16.00 1.47
N SER A 74 -2.85 16.03 2.01
CA SER A 74 -1.64 16.25 1.21
C SER A 74 -1.45 15.19 0.12
N ILE A 75 -1.76 13.91 0.40
CA ILE A 75 -1.74 12.86 -0.63
C ILE A 75 -2.75 13.13 -1.74
N ALA A 76 -3.97 13.56 -1.40
CA ALA A 76 -5.00 13.88 -2.38
C ALA A 76 -4.57 15.04 -3.29
N LYS A 77 -3.97 16.09 -2.70
CA LYS A 77 -3.40 17.22 -3.45
C LYS A 77 -2.24 16.77 -4.34
N ALA A 78 -1.37 15.88 -3.85
CA ALA A 78 -0.21 15.40 -4.59
C ALA A 78 -0.62 14.64 -5.86
N VAL A 79 -1.58 13.71 -5.74
CA VAL A 79 -2.13 12.99 -6.90
C VAL A 79 -3.02 13.87 -7.78
N GLY A 80 -3.33 15.09 -7.36
CA GLY A 80 -4.02 16.07 -8.19
C GLY A 80 -5.55 16.00 -8.12
N LEU A 81 -6.12 15.55 -6.99
CA LEU A 81 -7.56 15.62 -6.70
C LEU A 81 -8.01 17.08 -6.46
N LYS A 82 -7.87 17.95 -7.47
CA LYS A 82 -8.24 19.37 -7.45
C LYS A 82 -9.12 19.70 -8.68
N ALA A 83 -9.95 20.73 -8.56
CA ALA A 83 -10.73 21.28 -9.68
C ALA A 83 -11.59 20.23 -10.44
N GLY A 84 -12.22 19.31 -9.71
CA GLY A 84 -13.07 18.27 -10.30
C GLY A 84 -12.35 17.03 -10.84
N ALA A 85 -11.02 17.05 -10.98
CA ALA A 85 -10.26 15.91 -11.48
C ALA A 85 -10.30 14.72 -10.50
N THR A 86 -10.52 13.51 -10.99
CA THR A 86 -10.54 12.27 -10.21
C THR A 86 -9.75 11.20 -10.97
N PRO A 87 -8.40 11.23 -10.86
CA PRO A 87 -7.56 10.46 -11.74
C PRO A 87 -7.62 8.96 -11.47
N THR A 88 -7.29 8.19 -12.50
CA THR A 88 -6.84 6.80 -12.35
C THR A 88 -5.46 6.78 -11.69
N VAL A 89 -5.29 5.92 -10.68
CA VAL A 89 -4.07 5.85 -9.87
C VAL A 89 -3.55 4.42 -9.84
N VAL A 90 -2.23 4.26 -9.96
CA VAL A 90 -1.55 3.02 -9.54
C VAL A 90 -0.73 3.33 -8.30
N ASP A 91 -1.00 2.63 -7.19
CA ASP A 91 -0.13 2.57 -6.03
C ASP A 91 0.83 1.38 -6.22
N ALA A 92 2.07 1.67 -6.64
CA ALA A 92 3.05 0.65 -7.00
C ALA A 92 3.83 0.11 -5.79
N THR A 93 3.46 0.49 -4.57
CA THR A 93 4.05 0.05 -3.30
C THR A 93 2.95 -0.06 -2.24
N ALA A 94 1.92 -0.84 -2.55
CA ALA A 94 0.63 -0.78 -1.86
C ALA A 94 0.73 -0.98 -0.34
N GLY A 95 1.61 -1.89 0.12
CA GLY A 95 1.73 -2.22 1.53
C GLY A 95 0.38 -2.66 2.11
N LEU A 96 -0.04 -2.04 3.21
CA LEU A 96 -1.35 -2.30 3.82
C LEU A 96 -2.52 -1.52 3.15
N GLY A 97 -2.30 -0.91 1.99
CA GLY A 97 -3.34 -0.24 1.19
C GLY A 97 -3.92 1.03 1.80
N ARG A 98 -3.30 1.62 2.82
CA ARG A 98 -3.86 2.75 3.59
C ARG A 98 -4.02 4.01 2.76
N ASP A 99 -3.00 4.33 1.97
CA ASP A 99 -2.99 5.52 1.13
C ASP A 99 -3.85 5.28 -0.13
N ALA A 100 -3.73 4.11 -0.76
CA ALA A 100 -4.64 3.66 -1.83
C ALA A 100 -6.13 3.74 -1.44
N PHE A 101 -6.51 3.25 -0.26
CA PHE A 101 -7.90 3.30 0.21
C PHE A 101 -8.41 4.73 0.39
N VAL A 102 -7.57 5.64 0.89
CA VAL A 102 -7.91 7.06 0.96
C VAL A 102 -8.20 7.60 -0.43
N LEU A 103 -7.37 7.32 -1.42
CA LEU A 103 -7.59 7.79 -2.80
C LEU A 103 -8.87 7.20 -3.40
N ALA A 104 -9.12 5.90 -3.22
CA ALA A 104 -10.34 5.24 -3.69
C ALA A 104 -11.61 5.82 -3.04
N SER A 105 -11.55 6.12 -1.73
CA SER A 105 -12.66 6.76 -1.01
C SER A 105 -12.97 8.18 -1.51
N LEU A 106 -12.02 8.83 -2.19
CA LEU A 106 -12.17 10.15 -2.79
C LEU A 106 -12.56 10.11 -4.28
N GLY A 107 -12.82 8.91 -4.80
CA GLY A 107 -13.33 8.69 -6.16
C GLY A 107 -12.33 8.08 -7.14
N CYS A 108 -11.04 8.02 -6.82
CA CYS A 108 -10.05 7.44 -7.73
C CYS A 108 -10.34 5.96 -7.99
N LYS A 109 -10.13 5.51 -9.22
CA LYS A 109 -9.91 4.09 -9.50
C LYS A 109 -8.43 3.79 -9.23
N VAL A 110 -8.16 2.88 -8.31
CA VAL A 110 -6.82 2.57 -7.79
C VAL A 110 -6.45 1.12 -8.08
N THR A 111 -5.35 0.93 -8.78
CA THR A 111 -4.68 -0.37 -8.86
C THR A 111 -3.55 -0.42 -7.84
N LEU A 112 -3.57 -1.41 -6.96
CA LEU A 112 -2.60 -1.63 -5.91
C LEU A 112 -1.63 -2.72 -6.39
N ILE A 113 -0.32 -2.47 -6.32
CA ILE A 113 0.70 -3.48 -6.61
C ILE A 113 1.47 -3.80 -5.33
N GLU A 114 1.49 -5.07 -4.95
CA GLU A 114 2.23 -5.57 -3.80
C GLU A 114 3.08 -6.79 -4.17
N ARG A 115 4.38 -6.70 -3.90
CA ARG A 115 5.35 -7.74 -4.24
C ARG A 115 5.49 -8.82 -3.17
N SER A 116 5.33 -8.44 -1.91
CA SER A 116 5.47 -9.39 -0.81
C SER A 116 4.22 -10.29 -0.79
N PRO A 117 4.37 -11.61 -0.96
CA PRO A 117 3.22 -12.52 -0.98
C PRO A 117 2.43 -12.52 0.34
N VAL A 118 3.09 -12.26 1.48
CA VAL A 118 2.46 -12.17 2.80
C VAL A 118 1.56 -10.95 2.90
N VAL A 119 2.11 -9.77 2.61
CA VAL A 119 1.38 -8.49 2.59
C VAL A 119 0.25 -8.52 1.58
N ALA A 120 0.49 -9.05 0.37
CA ALA A 120 -0.54 -9.21 -0.64
C ALA A 120 -1.71 -10.07 -0.14
N ALA A 121 -1.43 -11.16 0.59
CA ALA A 121 -2.48 -11.99 1.19
C ALA A 121 -3.28 -11.25 2.27
N LEU A 122 -2.60 -10.49 3.16
CA LEU A 122 -3.28 -9.65 4.16
C LEU A 122 -4.17 -8.58 3.50
N LEU A 123 -3.66 -7.95 2.45
CA LEU A 123 -4.38 -6.93 1.69
C LEU A 123 -5.57 -7.52 0.94
N GLN A 124 -5.40 -8.70 0.33
CA GLN A 124 -6.48 -9.43 -0.35
C GLN A 124 -7.61 -9.80 0.62
N ASP A 125 -7.28 -10.29 1.82
CA ASP A 125 -8.25 -10.59 2.88
C ASP A 125 -9.00 -9.31 3.32
N GLY A 126 -8.27 -8.22 3.54
CA GLY A 126 -8.85 -6.92 3.88
C GLY A 126 -9.80 -6.37 2.81
N LEU A 127 -9.42 -6.46 1.54
CA LEU A 127 -10.27 -6.08 0.41
C LEU A 127 -11.51 -6.96 0.29
N ALA A 128 -11.36 -8.29 0.47
CA ALA A 128 -12.48 -9.22 0.41
C ALA A 128 -13.51 -8.92 1.51
N ARG A 129 -13.08 -8.63 2.73
CA ARG A 129 -13.97 -8.21 3.81
C ARG A 129 -14.61 -6.85 3.55
N ALA A 130 -13.83 -5.87 3.07
CA ALA A 130 -14.34 -4.55 2.72
C ALA A 130 -15.40 -4.61 1.60
N ALA A 131 -15.26 -5.52 0.64
CA ALA A 131 -16.22 -5.75 -0.43
C ALA A 131 -17.60 -6.22 0.07
N GLN A 132 -17.66 -6.85 1.25
CA GLN A 132 -18.90 -7.31 1.88
C GLN A 132 -19.58 -6.24 2.76
N ASP A 133 -18.91 -5.11 3.00
CA ASP A 133 -19.48 -4.04 3.82
C ASP A 133 -20.58 -3.28 3.05
N PRO A 134 -21.75 -3.01 3.64
CA PRO A 134 -22.83 -2.32 2.94
C PRO A 134 -22.52 -0.85 2.58
N GLU A 135 -21.69 -0.15 3.36
CA GLU A 135 -21.35 1.26 3.13
C GLU A 135 -20.26 1.39 2.07
N ILE A 136 -19.22 0.55 2.13
CA ILE A 136 -18.03 0.68 1.29
C ILE A 136 -17.86 -0.38 0.21
N GLY A 137 -18.47 -1.54 0.38
CA GLY A 137 -18.31 -2.69 -0.50
C GLY A 137 -18.57 -2.40 -1.99
N PRO A 138 -19.65 -1.67 -2.36
CA PRO A 138 -19.92 -1.36 -3.76
C PRO A 138 -18.78 -0.62 -4.44
N TRP A 139 -18.26 0.45 -3.81
CA TRP A 139 -17.21 1.25 -4.44
C TRP A 139 -15.81 0.66 -4.25
N VAL A 140 -15.55 -0.11 -3.18
CA VAL A 140 -14.28 -0.85 -3.04
C VAL A 140 -14.13 -1.85 -4.18
N SER A 141 -15.18 -2.62 -4.46
CA SER A 141 -15.19 -3.62 -5.54
C SER A 141 -15.02 -3.00 -6.92
N GLU A 142 -15.56 -1.80 -7.14
CA GLU A 142 -15.45 -1.07 -8.40
C GLU A 142 -14.08 -0.41 -8.58
N ARG A 143 -13.51 0.13 -7.49
CA ARG A 143 -12.39 1.08 -7.56
C ARG A 143 -11.06 0.51 -7.11
N MET A 144 -11.00 -0.63 -6.43
CA MET A 144 -9.73 -1.16 -5.90
C MET A 144 -9.41 -2.52 -6.49
N LEU A 145 -8.32 -2.59 -7.25
CA LEU A 145 -7.82 -3.82 -7.84
C LEU A 145 -6.42 -4.13 -7.31
N LEU A 146 -6.21 -5.34 -6.78
CA LEU A 146 -4.89 -5.81 -6.33
C LEU A 146 -4.20 -6.62 -7.43
N LEU A 147 -2.98 -6.21 -7.79
CA LEU A 147 -2.03 -6.97 -8.58
C LEU A 147 -0.88 -7.44 -7.68
N GLN A 148 -0.47 -8.69 -7.83
CA GLN A 148 0.56 -9.30 -7.00
C GLN A 148 1.84 -9.47 -7.82
N GLY A 149 2.98 -9.19 -7.19
CA GLY A 149 4.31 -9.36 -7.79
C GLY A 149 5.11 -8.06 -7.90
N PRO A 150 6.26 -8.10 -8.59
CA PRO A 150 7.17 -6.96 -8.68
C PRO A 150 6.50 -5.74 -9.33
N ALA A 151 6.71 -4.57 -8.73
CA ALA A 151 6.09 -3.33 -9.17
C ALA A 151 6.47 -2.93 -10.60
N VAL A 152 7.77 -3.02 -10.95
CA VAL A 152 8.27 -2.68 -12.28
C VAL A 152 7.61 -3.55 -13.36
N ASP A 153 7.59 -4.87 -13.15
CA ASP A 153 7.02 -5.81 -14.12
C ASP A 153 5.52 -5.56 -14.31
N ASN A 154 4.78 -5.42 -13.21
CA ASN A 154 3.34 -5.14 -13.27
C ASN A 154 3.05 -3.79 -13.94
N LEU A 155 3.83 -2.74 -13.63
CA LEU A 155 3.68 -1.41 -14.25
C LEU A 155 3.88 -1.49 -15.77
N LEU A 156 4.93 -2.16 -16.23
CA LEU A 156 5.25 -2.27 -17.65
C LEU A 156 4.29 -3.18 -18.42
N ALA A 157 3.57 -4.06 -17.72
CA ALA A 157 2.57 -4.95 -18.28
C ALA A 157 1.15 -4.35 -18.30
N LEU A 158 0.93 -3.15 -17.73
CA LEU A 158 -0.38 -2.52 -17.72
C LEU A 158 -0.88 -2.27 -19.17
N PRO A 159 -2.13 -2.63 -19.47
CA PRO A 159 -2.69 -2.45 -20.81
C PRO A 159 -2.92 -0.96 -21.15
N GLU A 160 -3.22 -0.16 -20.13
CA GLU A 160 -3.47 1.27 -20.24
C GLU A 160 -2.58 2.02 -19.26
N ARG A 161 -2.13 3.21 -19.66
CA ARG A 161 -1.31 4.07 -18.83
C ARG A 161 -2.17 4.78 -17.81
N PRO A 162 -1.87 4.70 -16.50
CA PRO A 162 -2.61 5.46 -15.50
C PRO A 162 -2.26 6.93 -15.56
N GLU A 163 -3.18 7.79 -15.15
CA GLU A 163 -2.91 9.22 -15.06
C GLU A 163 -1.86 9.53 -13.99
N VAL A 164 -1.91 8.80 -12.88
CA VAL A 164 -1.01 8.98 -11.73
C VAL A 164 -0.40 7.66 -11.30
N ILE A 165 0.91 7.67 -11.03
CA ILE A 165 1.58 6.59 -10.29
C ILE A 165 2.06 7.14 -8.95
N TYR A 166 1.70 6.45 -7.87
CA TYR A 166 2.10 6.73 -6.50
C TYR A 166 3.13 5.70 -6.02
N LEU A 167 4.16 6.19 -5.34
CA LEU A 167 5.27 5.43 -4.79
C LEU A 167 5.52 5.84 -3.33
N ASP A 168 5.61 4.87 -2.44
CA ASP A 168 6.01 4.99 -1.02
C ASP A 168 6.89 3.78 -0.65
N PRO A 169 8.04 3.58 -1.34
CA PRO A 169 8.92 2.46 -1.02
C PRO A 169 9.46 2.60 0.41
N MET A 170 9.63 1.48 1.10
CA MET A 170 10.12 1.46 2.46
C MET A 170 11.56 1.96 2.52
N PHE A 171 11.73 3.21 2.96
CA PHE A 171 13.03 3.85 3.08
C PHE A 171 13.83 3.31 4.27
N PRO A 172 15.15 3.11 4.16
CA PRO A 172 15.98 2.69 5.28
C PRO A 172 15.88 3.69 6.44
N HIS A 173 15.28 3.27 7.56
CA HIS A 173 15.17 4.13 8.73
C HIS A 173 16.56 4.32 9.37
N LYS A 174 17.06 5.57 9.38
CA LYS A 174 18.32 5.91 10.05
C LYS A 174 18.21 6.05 11.57
N GLN A 175 17.03 5.87 12.19
CA GLN A 175 16.85 6.11 13.63
C GLN A 175 16.14 4.97 14.37
N LYS A 176 16.76 4.55 15.48
CA LYS A 176 16.20 3.72 16.56
C LYS A 176 15.15 4.52 17.36
N SER A 177 14.07 4.96 16.73
CA SER A 177 12.95 5.55 17.47
C SER A 177 12.08 4.43 18.05
N ALA A 178 12.00 4.35 19.38
CA ALA A 178 11.12 3.43 20.09
C ALA A 178 9.61 3.69 19.86
N LEU A 179 9.26 4.75 19.11
CA LEU A 179 7.89 5.21 18.84
C LEU A 179 7.37 4.82 17.44
N VAL A 180 8.03 3.90 16.75
CA VAL A 180 7.44 3.29 15.56
C VAL A 180 6.21 2.48 16.00
N LYS A 181 5.03 2.82 15.47
CA LYS A 181 3.77 2.12 15.79
C LYS A 181 3.98 0.61 15.66
N LYS A 182 3.44 -0.18 16.58
CA LYS A 182 3.67 -1.64 16.68
C LYS A 182 3.60 -2.37 15.32
N GLU A 183 2.60 -2.02 14.51
CA GLU A 183 2.37 -2.55 13.16
C GLU A 183 3.57 -2.32 12.23
N MET A 184 4.14 -1.11 12.24
CA MET A 184 5.29 -0.75 11.40
C MET A 184 6.55 -1.51 11.82
N ARG A 185 6.68 -1.85 13.11
CA ARG A 185 7.81 -2.66 13.60
C ARG A 185 7.72 -4.09 13.08
N VAL A 186 6.54 -4.71 13.13
CA VAL A 186 6.29 -6.04 12.57
C VAL A 186 6.54 -6.03 11.06
N PHE A 187 6.02 -5.03 10.36
CA PHE A 187 6.13 -4.92 8.91
C PHE A 187 7.56 -4.70 8.43
N GLN A 188 8.32 -3.83 9.10
CA GLN A 188 9.74 -3.61 8.80
C GLN A 188 10.56 -4.89 8.97
N SER A 189 10.27 -5.66 10.04
CA SER A 189 10.92 -6.95 10.24
C SER A 189 10.47 -8.02 9.24
N LEU A 190 9.36 -7.83 8.54
CA LEU A 190 8.87 -8.79 7.53
C LEU A 190 9.47 -8.50 6.15
N VAL A 191 9.37 -7.25 5.69
CA VAL A 191 9.62 -6.90 4.28
C VAL A 191 11.06 -6.45 4.04
N GLY A 192 11.74 -5.86 5.04
CA GLY A 192 13.09 -5.31 4.86
C GLY A 192 13.12 -4.08 3.93
N PRO A 193 14.24 -3.36 3.84
CA PRO A 193 14.33 -2.17 3.00
C PRO A 193 14.17 -2.49 1.51
N ASP A 194 13.54 -1.60 0.75
CA ASP A 194 13.41 -1.73 -0.70
C ASP A 194 14.72 -1.30 -1.39
N LEU A 195 15.68 -2.23 -1.49
CA LEU A 195 17.01 -1.95 -2.06
C LEU A 195 16.98 -1.62 -3.56
N ASP A 196 15.92 -2.02 -4.24
CA ASP A 196 15.64 -1.81 -5.67
C ASP A 196 14.68 -0.63 -5.92
N ALA A 197 14.37 0.17 -4.89
CA ALA A 197 13.42 1.28 -5.01
C ALA A 197 13.80 2.30 -6.09
N ASP A 198 15.10 2.48 -6.38
CA ASP A 198 15.54 3.43 -7.41
C ASP A 198 15.11 3.01 -8.83
N ALA A 199 14.86 1.71 -9.07
CA ALA A 199 14.31 1.22 -10.34
C ALA A 199 12.82 1.58 -10.54
N LEU A 200 12.10 1.95 -9.46
CA LEU A 200 10.67 2.27 -9.53
C LEU A 200 10.41 3.59 -10.27
N LEU A 201 11.22 4.62 -10.02
CA LEU A 201 10.96 5.95 -10.58
C LEU A 201 11.06 5.97 -12.11
N PRO A 202 12.08 5.37 -12.76
CA PRO A 202 12.12 5.29 -14.22
C PRO A 202 10.90 4.58 -14.83
N ALA A 203 10.48 3.46 -14.25
CA ALA A 203 9.30 2.73 -14.72
C ALA A 203 8.01 3.54 -14.53
N ALA A 204 7.86 4.20 -13.39
CA ALA A 204 6.72 5.07 -13.10
C ALA A 204 6.66 6.27 -14.06
N LEU A 205 7.78 6.95 -14.31
CA LEU A 205 7.83 8.07 -15.25
C LEU A 205 7.53 7.63 -16.69
N LYS A 206 7.90 6.40 -17.06
CA LYS A 206 7.56 5.83 -18.37
C LYS A 206 6.06 5.56 -18.50
N MET A 207 5.41 5.11 -17.43
CA MET A 207 4.03 4.61 -17.49
C MET A 207 2.97 5.65 -17.11
N ALA A 208 3.25 6.60 -16.23
CA ALA A 208 2.27 7.62 -15.85
C ALA A 208 1.99 8.59 -17.01
N GLU A 209 0.73 8.98 -17.21
CA GLU A 209 0.39 9.98 -18.24
C GLU A 209 0.56 11.42 -17.76
N LYS A 210 0.25 11.70 -16.49
CA LYS A 210 0.14 13.08 -15.99
C LYS A 210 1.15 13.40 -14.90
N ARG A 211 1.36 12.49 -13.94
CA ARG A 211 2.36 12.69 -12.88
C ARG A 211 2.77 11.41 -12.16
N VAL A 212 3.95 11.45 -11.57
CA VAL A 212 4.40 10.50 -10.55
C VAL A 212 4.48 11.23 -9.22
N VAL A 213 4.02 10.57 -8.16
CA VAL A 213 4.06 11.08 -6.78
C VAL A 213 4.87 10.11 -5.95
N VAL A 214 5.89 10.61 -5.26
CA VAL A 214 6.75 9.82 -4.38
C VAL A 214 6.67 10.37 -2.97
N LYS A 215 6.20 9.57 -2.02
CA LYS A 215 6.23 9.92 -0.60
C LYS A 215 7.62 9.67 -0.04
N ARG A 216 8.14 10.65 0.71
CA ARG A 216 9.50 10.62 1.28
C ARG A 216 9.49 11.18 2.69
N PRO A 217 10.25 10.60 3.64
CA PRO A 217 10.57 11.28 4.88
C PRO A 217 11.27 12.61 4.61
N ASP A 218 11.08 13.61 5.47
CA ASP A 218 11.62 14.97 5.24
C ASP A 218 13.14 14.99 5.07
N TYR A 219 13.85 14.10 5.77
CA TYR A 219 15.31 13.98 5.71
C TYR A 219 15.85 13.12 4.55
N ALA A 220 14.98 12.40 3.84
CA ALA A 220 15.42 11.51 2.76
C ALA A 220 15.71 12.33 1.49
N GLY A 221 16.77 11.98 0.77
CA GLY A 221 17.04 12.51 -0.58
C GLY A 221 15.92 12.16 -1.57
N TRP A 222 16.04 12.63 -2.81
CA TRP A 222 15.08 12.25 -3.86
C TRP A 222 15.26 10.78 -4.26
N LEU A 223 14.17 10.13 -4.67
CA LEU A 223 14.24 8.78 -5.21
C LEU A 223 15.03 8.78 -6.51
N ASN A 224 15.95 7.83 -6.70
CA ASN A 224 16.84 7.77 -7.86
C ASN A 224 17.60 9.09 -8.12
N GLU A 225 17.89 9.85 -7.05
CA GLU A 225 18.57 11.16 -7.08
C GLU A 225 17.94 12.21 -8.02
N GLN A 226 16.70 12.00 -8.44
CA GLN A 226 16.05 12.85 -9.44
C GLN A 226 15.22 13.95 -8.79
N LYS A 227 15.50 15.21 -9.13
CA LYS A 227 14.74 16.35 -8.58
C LYS A 227 13.28 16.33 -9.06
N PRO A 228 12.28 16.42 -8.16
CA PRO A 228 10.89 16.55 -8.56
C PRO A 228 10.56 17.96 -9.09
N SER A 229 9.47 18.08 -9.83
CA SER A 229 8.96 19.36 -10.33
C SER A 229 8.52 20.28 -9.19
N MET A 230 7.91 19.70 -8.15
CA MET A 230 7.53 20.37 -6.91
C MET A 230 7.46 19.36 -5.77
N ALA A 231 7.35 19.85 -4.53
CA ALA A 231 7.08 19.03 -3.36
C ALA A 231 5.91 19.60 -2.56
N ILE A 232 5.10 18.71 -1.96
CA ILE A 232 4.07 19.07 -0.99
C ILE A 232 4.56 18.60 0.39
N GLU A 233 5.00 19.54 1.20
CA GLU A 233 5.53 19.28 2.54
C GLU A 233 4.42 19.06 3.57
N THR A 234 4.69 18.20 4.54
CA THR A 234 3.87 17.98 5.73
C THR A 234 4.76 18.04 6.98
N LYS A 235 4.21 17.72 8.15
CA LYS A 235 4.96 17.77 9.41
C LYS A 235 6.07 16.71 9.54
N SER A 236 5.95 15.58 8.84
CA SER A 236 6.85 14.43 9.02
C SER A 236 7.27 13.71 7.74
N ASN A 237 6.75 14.16 6.60
CA ASN A 237 7.05 13.65 5.27
C ASN A 237 6.73 14.72 4.24
N ARG A 238 7.16 14.48 3.00
CA ARG A 238 6.77 15.23 1.83
C ARG A 238 6.33 14.31 0.70
N PHE A 239 5.62 14.88 -0.26
CA PHE A 239 5.30 14.24 -1.52
C PHE A 239 6.06 14.94 -2.64
N ASP A 240 7.08 14.27 -3.18
CA ASP A 240 7.82 14.69 -4.36
C ASP A 240 6.95 14.43 -5.59
N VAL A 241 6.63 15.47 -6.37
CA VAL A 241 5.71 15.39 -7.52
C VAL A 241 6.46 15.68 -8.82
N TYR A 242 6.43 14.72 -9.74
CA TYR A 242 7.00 14.82 -11.08
C TYR A 242 5.83 15.08 -12.04
N VAL A 243 5.68 16.33 -12.48
CA VAL A 243 4.57 16.75 -13.35
C VAL A 243 4.96 16.57 -14.81
N MET A 244 4.13 15.84 -15.55
CA MET A 244 4.33 15.55 -16.97
C MET A 244 3.28 16.26 -17.84
N ALA A 245 2.04 16.32 -17.37
CA ALA A 245 0.94 17.01 -18.04
C ALA A 245 -0.12 17.49 -17.02
N ALA A 246 -1.01 18.38 -17.47
CA ALA A 246 -2.15 18.82 -16.68
C ALA A 246 -3.22 17.71 -16.56
N LEU A 247 -3.85 17.63 -15.39
CA LEU A 247 -5.04 16.80 -15.17
C LEU A 247 -6.29 17.56 -15.65
N ALA A 248 -7.19 16.85 -16.32
CA ALA A 248 -8.49 17.38 -16.73
C ALA A 248 -9.56 17.04 -15.66
N ALA A 249 -10.68 17.76 -15.68
CA ALA A 249 -11.84 17.40 -14.88
C ALA A 249 -12.40 16.04 -15.38
N SER A 250 -12.86 15.20 -14.44
CA SER A 250 -13.44 13.88 -14.72
C SER A 250 -14.94 13.94 -14.89
#